data_AF-A0A7V9AVQ7-F1
#
_entry.id   AF-A0A7V9AVQ7-F1
#
_cell.length_a   1.000
_cell.length_b   1.000
_cell.length_c   1.000
_cell.angle_alpha   90.00
_cell.angle_beta   90.00
_cell.angle_gamma   90.00
#
_symmetry.space_group_name_H-M   'P 1'
#
loop_
_entity.id
_entity.type
_entity.pdbx_description
1 polymer ?
#
loop_
_entity_poly.entity_id
_entity_poly.type
_entity_poly.pdbx_seq_one_letter_code
_entity_poly.pdbx_strand_id
1 'polypeptide(L)' 'NPVAIIVPCHRVIGANGSLTGYGGGLRRKEWLLRHEKARLF' A
#
# COMPACT_ATOMS: atom_id res chain seq x y z
N ASN A 1 6.42 8.43 -5.80
CA ASN A 1 7.51 8.08 -4.87
C ASN A 1 8.57 7.31 -5.65
N PRO A 2 9.76 7.89 -5.89
CA PRO A 2 10.83 7.23 -6.62
C PRO A 2 11.50 6.07 -5.86
N VAL A 3 11.32 5.98 -4.54
CA VAL A 3 11.92 4.92 -3.70
C VAL A 3 10.82 4.19 -2.93
N ALA A 4 10.06 3.35 -3.65
CA ALA A 4 9.01 2.52 -3.04
C ALA A 4 9.58 1.51 -2.03
N ILE A 5 8.73 0.98 -1.15
CA ILE A 5 9.06 0.04 -0.06
C ILE A 5 9.87 0.69 1.08
N ILE A 6 11.02 1.30 0.79
CA ILE A 6 11.84 2.00 1.80
C ILE A 6 11.08 3.20 2.37
N VAL A 7 10.54 4.06 1.48
CA VAL A 7 9.49 4.99 1.87
C VAL A 7 8.17 4.22 1.73
N PRO A 8 7.47 3.93 2.84
CA PRO A 8 6.38 2.96 2.88
C PRO A 8 5.06 3.57 2.36
N CYS A 9 5.08 4.14 1.15
CA CYS A 9 3.90 4.76 0.54
C CYS A 9 2.77 3.77 0.25
N HIS A 10 3.05 2.46 0.22
CA HIS A 10 2.02 1.42 0.18
C HIS A 10 1.20 1.34 1.46
N ARG A 11 1.66 1.89 2.59
CA ARG A 11 0.91 1.97 3.86
C ARG A 11 -0.08 3.14 3.92
N VAL A 12 -0.03 4.09 2.99
CA VAL A 12 -0.99 5.20 2.93
C VAL A 12 -2.30 4.69 2.35
N ILE A 13 -3.40 4.79 3.09
CA ILE A 13 -4.74 4.30 2.69
C ILE A 13 -5.68 5.50 2.54
N GLY A 14 -6.67 5.42 1.64
CA GLY A 14 -7.71 6.44 1.56
C GLY A 14 -8.49 6.54 2.88
N ALA A 15 -9.01 7.72 3.20
CA ALA A 15 -9.77 7.93 4.44
C ALA A 15 -11.01 7.01 4.57
N ASN A 16 -11.53 6.52 3.44
CA ASN A 16 -12.62 5.55 3.36
C ASN A 16 -12.16 4.08 3.40
N GLY A 17 -10.89 3.80 3.70
CA GLY A 17 -10.31 2.46 3.72
C GLY A 17 -9.92 1.90 2.35
N SER A 18 -10.11 2.64 1.26
CA SER A 18 -9.80 2.15 -0.10
C SER A 18 -8.29 2.14 -0.42
N LEU A 19 -7.87 1.11 -1.16
CA LEU A 19 -6.54 1.05 -1.75
C LEU A 19 -6.48 1.94 -2.98
N THR A 20 -5.87 3.11 -2.83
CA THR A 20 -5.66 4.08 -3.92
C THR A 20 -4.18 4.43 -4.02
N GLY A 21 -3.77 5.08 -5.11
CA GLY A 21 -2.45 5.73 -5.22
C GLY A 21 -1.26 4.82 -4.91
N TYR A 22 -0.78 4.09 -5.91
CA TYR A 22 0.51 3.39 -5.82
C TYR A 22 1.16 3.25 -7.19
N GLY A 23 2.36 3.83 -7.35
CA GLY A 23 3.09 3.79 -8.62
C GLY A 23 3.44 2.38 -9.09
N GLY A 24 3.52 1.41 -8.16
CA GLY A 24 3.74 0.00 -8.47
C GLY A 24 2.47 -0.81 -8.76
N GLY A 25 1.30 -0.15 -8.87
CA GLY A 25 0.00 -0.80 -9.11
C GLY A 25 -0.66 -1.39 -7.86
N LEU A 26 -2.00 -1.33 -7.80
CA LEU A 26 -2.76 -1.68 -6.59
C LEU A 26 -2.57 -3.13 -6.12
N ARG A 27 -2.42 -4.09 -7.04
CA ARG A 27 -2.15 -5.51 -6.69
C ARG A 27 -0.88 -5.68 -5.86
N ARG A 28 0.18 -4.93 -6.19
CA ARG A 28 1.45 -5.00 -5.46
C ARG A 28 1.33 -4.34 -4.09
N LYS A 29 0.58 -3.23 -3.99
CA LYS A 29 0.27 -2.57 -2.72
C LYS A 29 -0.50 -3.50 -1.77
N GLU A 30 -1.55 -4.15 -2.28
CA GLU A 30 -2.32 -5.13 -1.52
C GLU A 30 -1.44 -6.29 -1.05
N TRP A 31 -0.60 -6.84 -1.93
CA TRP A 31 0.34 -7.91 -1.56
C TRP A 31 1.29 -7.48 -0.45
N LEU A 32 1.89 -6.28 -0.54
CA LEU A 32 2.82 -5.76 0.47
C LEU A 32 2.12 -5.59 1.83
N LEU A 33 0.92 -5.04 1.83
CA LEU A 33 0.12 -4.87 3.05
C LEU A 33 -0.19 -6.21 3.71
N ARG A 34 -0.60 -7.21 2.92
CA ARG A 34 -0.83 -8.58 3.40
C ARG A 34 0.46 -9.23 3.92
N HIS A 35 1.57 -9.06 3.20
CA HIS A 35 2.87 -9.60 3.57
C HIS A 35 3.37 -9.04 4.91
N GLU A 36 3.13 -7.75 5.15
CA GLU A 36 3.45 -7.07 6.41
C GLU A 36 2.47 -7.38 7.54
N LYS A 37 1.48 -8.26 7.30
CA LYS A 37 0.38 -8.57 8.24
C LYS A 37 -0.38 -7.31 8.68
N ALA A 38 -0.43 -6.29 7.81
CA ALA A 38 -1.31 -5.15 8.04
C ALA A 38 -2.75 -5.68 8.07
N ARG A 39 -3.50 -5.35 9.12
CA ARG A 39 -4.94 -5.60 9.16
C ARG A 39 -5.59 -4.68 8.12
N LEU A 40 -5.78 -5.20 6.92
CA LEU A 40 -6.79 -4.71 6.01
C LEU A 40 -8.11 -5.22 6.59
N PHE A 41 -8.98 -4.27 6.92
CA PHE A 41 -10.22 -4.47 7.67
C PHE A 41 -11.06 -5.64 7.15
#